data_AF-A0A2M7D796-F1
#
_entry.id   AF-A0A2M7D796-F1
#
_cell.length_a   1.000
_cell.length_b   1.000
_cell.length_c   1.000
_cell.angle_alpha   90.00
_cell.angle_beta   90.00
_cell.angle_gamma   90.00
#
_symmetry.space_group_name_H-M   'P 1'
#
loop_
_entity.id
_entity.type
_entity.pdbx_description
1 polymer ?
#
loop_
_entity_poly.entity_id
_entity_poly.type
_entity_poly.pdbx_seq_one_letter_code
_entity_poly.pdbx_strand_id
1 'polypeptide(L)'
;MQPILGLFTGTSIGYFTGNFFGGSQAGQGGFMDPLLLHLGDLQIHLHHWLISGILLLFIFPFLNRKYKFSPIFSAFAVGFLGGMIFQGIFSYNDWHQILIR
;
A
#
# COMPACT_ATOMS: atom_id res chain seq x y z
N MET A 1 3.59 18.52 -17.04
CA MET A 1 2.30 18.66 -16.30
C MET A 1 1.56 17.33 -16.13
N GLN A 2 1.37 16.53 -17.18
CA GLN A 2 0.62 15.26 -17.09
C GLN A 2 1.11 14.25 -16.02
N PRO A 3 2.43 14.03 -15.80
CA PRO A 3 2.89 13.10 -14.77
C PRO A 3 2.68 13.61 -13.33
N ILE A 4 2.73 14.93 -13.12
CA ILE A 4 2.49 15.54 -11.80
C ILE A 4 1.03 15.34 -11.40
N LEU A 5 0.09 15.49 -12.36
CA LEU A 5 -1.31 15.20 -12.14
C LEU A 5 -1.54 13.73 -11.79
N GLY A 6 -0.89 12.81 -12.52
CA GLY A 6 -0.92 11.37 -12.23
C GLY A 6 -0.45 11.07 -10.80
N LEU A 7 0.71 11.60 -10.41
CA LEU A 7 1.23 11.45 -9.04
C LEU A 7 0.27 11.99 -7.98
N PHE A 8 -0.20 13.23 -8.14
CA PHE A 8 -1.09 13.87 -7.16
C PHE A 8 -2.39 13.08 -6.98
N THR A 9 -3.07 12.77 -8.09
CA THR A 9 -4.33 12.02 -8.08
C THR A 9 -4.14 10.60 -7.54
N GLY A 10 -3.07 9.92 -7.95
CA GLY A 10 -2.69 8.61 -7.43
C GLY A 10 -2.50 8.65 -5.92
N THR A 11 -1.66 9.56 -5.41
CA THR A 11 -1.38 9.68 -3.96
C THR A 11 -2.63 9.99 -3.16
N SER A 12 -3.48 10.92 -3.61
CA SER A 12 -4.74 11.20 -2.93
C SER A 12 -5.64 9.96 -2.88
N ILE A 13 -5.86 9.29 -4.01
CA ILE A 13 -6.73 8.12 -4.07
C ILE A 13 -6.17 6.97 -3.23
N GLY A 14 -4.86 6.72 -3.30
CA GLY A 14 -4.19 5.70 -2.48
C GLY A 14 -4.35 5.96 -0.99
N TYR A 15 -4.12 7.19 -0.55
CA TYR A 15 -4.28 7.56 0.85
C TYR A 15 -5.72 7.34 1.35
N PHE A 16 -6.72 7.82 0.61
CA PHE A 16 -8.13 7.63 0.99
C PHE A 16 -8.60 6.18 0.88
N THR A 17 -8.02 5.39 -0.04
CA THR A 17 -8.28 3.95 -0.13
C THR A 17 -7.81 3.25 1.15
N GLY A 18 -6.60 3.54 1.63
CA GLY A 18 -6.10 3.01 2.90
C GLY A 18 -7.02 3.35 4.07
N ASN A 19 -7.53 4.58 4.13
CA ASN A 19 -8.47 5.00 5.17
C ASN A 19 -9.85 4.33 5.06
N PHE A 20 -10.33 4.05 3.85
CA PHE A 20 -11.67 3.46 3.65
C PHE A 20 -11.68 1.96 3.96
N PHE A 21 -10.64 1.23 3.57
CA PHE A 21 -10.56 -0.22 3.76
C PHE A 21 -9.97 -0.63 5.11
N GLY A 22 -9.12 0.22 5.70
CA GLY A 22 -8.49 -0.02 6.99
C GLY A 22 -9.47 0.14 8.17
N GLY A 23 -9.22 -0.61 9.25
CA GLY A 23 -9.92 -0.41 10.52
C GLY A 23 -9.51 0.91 11.19
N SER A 24 -10.34 1.38 12.12
CA SER A 24 -10.05 2.58 12.92
C SER A 24 -8.77 2.46 13.75
N GLN A 25 -8.35 1.22 14.01
CA GLN A 25 -7.10 0.85 14.67
C GLN A 25 -6.50 -0.35 13.95
N ALA A 26 -5.20 -0.56 14.09
CA ALA A 26 -4.54 -1.70 13.51
C ALA A 26 -4.93 -3.00 14.23
N GLY A 27 -5.06 -4.08 13.45
CA GLY A 27 -5.56 -5.38 13.95
C GLY A 27 -7.07 -5.41 14.20
N GLN A 28 -7.77 -4.27 14.16
CA GLN A 28 -9.23 -4.24 14.06
C GLN A 28 -9.62 -4.36 12.58
N GLY A 29 -10.50 -5.31 12.27
CA GLY A 29 -11.11 -5.39 10.94
C GLY A 29 -11.83 -4.09 10.61
N GLY A 30 -11.46 -3.46 9.50
CA GLY A 30 -12.23 -2.39 8.89
C GLY A 30 -13.30 -2.98 7.99
N PHE A 31 -13.31 -2.55 6.73
CA PHE A 31 -14.06 -3.25 5.69
C PHE A 31 -13.37 -4.55 5.24
N MET A 32 -12.05 -4.63 5.41
CA MET A 32 -11.24 -5.83 5.14
C MET A 32 -10.63 -6.36 6.43
N ASP A 33 -10.71 -7.67 6.60
CA ASP A 33 -10.00 -8.36 7.68
C ASP A 33 -8.48 -8.23 7.48
N PRO A 34 -7.71 -8.10 8.57
CA PRO A 34 -6.26 -8.05 8.50
C PRO A 34 -5.71 -9.32 7.86
N LEU A 35 -4.75 -9.16 6.94
CA LEU A 35 -4.12 -10.28 6.28
C LEU A 35 -3.11 -10.92 7.26
N LEU A 36 -3.57 -11.97 7.95
CA LEU A 36 -2.77 -12.74 8.89
C LEU A 36 -2.25 -14.01 8.22
N LEU A 37 -0.92 -14.14 8.15
CA LEU A 37 -0.27 -15.38 7.74
C LEU A 37 0.22 -16.15 8.96
N HIS A 38 -0.19 -17.40 9.07
CA HIS A 38 0.23 -18.30 10.15
C HIS A 38 1.42 -19.14 9.67
N LEU A 39 2.57 -18.99 10.34
CA LEU A 39 3.79 -19.78 10.11
C LEU A 39 4.15 -20.51 11.41
N GLY A 40 3.52 -21.65 11.64
CA GLY A 40 3.62 -22.37 12.92
C GLY A 40 2.99 -21.54 14.05
N ASP A 41 3.78 -21.26 15.10
CA ASP A 41 3.36 -20.42 16.24
C ASP A 41 3.52 -18.91 15.97
N LEU A 42 3.90 -18.50 14.76
CA LEU A 42 4.12 -17.10 14.39
C LEU A 42 2.92 -16.56 13.60
N GLN A 43 2.37 -15.43 14.03
CA GLN A 43 1.33 -14.70 13.30
C GLN A 43 1.93 -13.46 12.62
N ILE A 44 2.08 -13.51 11.30
CA ILE A 44 2.58 -12.37 10.53
C ILE A 44 1.38 -11.51 10.15
N HIS A 45 1.35 -10.28 10.66
CA HIS A 45 0.36 -9.29 10.27
C HIS A 45 0.90 -8.48 9.09
N LEU A 46 0.37 -8.74 7.90
CA LEU A 46 0.77 -8.04 6.69
C LEU A 46 0.04 -6.71 6.58
N HIS A 47 0.72 -5.64 6.99
CA HIS A 47 0.26 -4.28 6.77
C HIS A 47 0.21 -3.95 5.27
N HIS A 48 -0.79 -3.20 4.83
CA HIS A 48 -0.94 -2.78 3.42
C HIS A 48 0.21 -1.89 2.95
N TRP A 49 0.89 -1.14 3.84
CA TRP A 49 2.07 -0.38 3.47
C TRP A 49 3.21 -1.30 3.00
N LEU A 50 3.37 -2.47 3.63
CA LEU A 50 4.42 -3.42 3.28
C LEU A 50 4.13 -4.07 1.91
N ILE A 51 2.89 -4.50 1.69
CA ILE A 51 2.44 -5.04 0.41
C ILE A 51 2.63 -3.99 -0.71
N SER A 52 2.23 -2.75 -0.44
CA SER A 52 2.37 -1.64 -1.39
C SER A 52 3.83 -1.33 -1.68
N GLY A 53 4.71 -1.40 -0.68
CA GLY A 53 6.16 -1.25 -0.83
C GLY A 53 6.80 -2.34 -1.69
N ILE A 54 6.43 -3.61 -1.46
CA ILE A 54 6.89 -4.74 -2.28
C ILE A 54 6.44 -4.58 -3.73
N LEU A 55 5.16 -4.22 -3.93
CA LEU A 55 4.62 -3.96 -5.27
C LEU A 55 5.37 -2.83 -5.96
N LEU A 56 5.63 -1.73 -5.26
CA LEU A 56 6.29 -0.56 -5.83
C LEU A 56 7.77 -0.82 -6.19
N LEU A 57 8.50 -1.54 -5.35
CA LEU A 57 9.94 -1.75 -5.52
C LEU A 57 10.28 -2.90 -6.47
N PHE A 58 9.53 -4.00 -6.42
CA PHE A 58 9.92 -5.23 -7.10
C PHE A 58 9.04 -5.57 -8.30
N ILE A 59 7.73 -5.38 -8.17
CA ILE A 59 6.76 -5.86 -9.18
C ILE A 59 6.49 -4.78 -10.23
N PHE A 60 6.21 -3.56 -9.80
CA PHE A 60 5.81 -2.47 -10.68
C PHE A 60 6.88 -2.09 -11.72
N PRO A 61 8.18 -1.99 -11.40
CA PRO A 61 9.21 -1.67 -12.40
C PRO A 61 9.30 -2.74 -13.50
N PHE A 62 9.17 -4.02 -13.11
CA PHE A 62 9.16 -5.13 -14.06
C PHE A 62 7.94 -5.07 -14.99
N LEU A 63 6.73 -4.87 -14.44
CA LEU A 63 5.51 -4.76 -15.23
C LEU A 63 5.55 -3.53 -16.15
N ASN A 64 6.00 -2.38 -15.63
CA ASN A 64 6.12 -1.16 -16.40
C ASN A 64 7.09 -1.32 -17.58
N ARG A 65 8.21 -2.04 -17.39
CA ARG A 65 9.16 -2.35 -18.47
C ARG A 65 8.57 -3.32 -19.49
N LYS A 66 7.85 -4.35 -19.05
CA LYS A 66 7.27 -5.39 -19.92
C LYS A 66 6.11 -4.87 -20.76
N TYR A 67 5.19 -4.13 -20.15
CA TYR A 67 3.94 -3.69 -20.77
C TYR A 67 3.97 -2.24 -21.26
N LYS A 68 5.05 -1.49 -21.00
CA LYS A 68 5.24 -0.11 -21.46
C LYS A 68 4.05 0.79 -21.14
N PHE A 69 3.67 0.86 -19.87
CA PHE A 69 2.56 1.70 -19.46
C PHE A 69 2.80 3.17 -19.82
N SER A 70 1.71 3.93 -20.01
CA SER A 70 1.81 5.35 -20.32
C SER A 70 2.40 6.12 -19.13
N PRO A 71 3.16 7.21 -19.37
CA PRO A 71 3.79 7.96 -18.29
C PRO A 71 2.81 8.47 -17.23
N ILE A 72 1.59 8.82 -17.62
CA ILE A 72 0.54 9.26 -16.69
C ILE A 72 0.03 8.11 -15.82
N PHE A 73 -0.17 6.92 -16.39
CA PHE A 73 -0.56 5.74 -15.63
C PHE A 73 0.56 5.32 -14.68
N SER A 74 1.81 5.33 -15.14
CA SER A 74 2.94 4.96 -14.30
C SER A 74 3.10 5.92 -13.13
N ALA A 75 2.95 7.22 -13.37
CA ALA A 75 2.92 8.24 -12.34
C ALA A 75 1.76 8.03 -11.35
N PHE A 76 0.55 7.71 -11.85
CA PHE A 76 -0.60 7.39 -11.02
C PHE A 76 -0.36 6.15 -10.14
N ALA A 77 0.15 5.06 -10.70
CA ALA A 77 0.40 3.83 -9.97
C ALA A 77 1.45 4.01 -8.87
N VAL A 78 2.55 4.73 -9.17
CA VAL A 78 3.56 5.11 -8.18
C VAL A 78 2.94 5.99 -7.09
N GLY A 79 2.15 7.00 -7.48
CA GLY A 79 1.45 7.87 -6.54
C GLY A 79 0.51 7.10 -5.63
N PHE A 80 -0.31 6.20 -6.18
CA PHE A 80 -1.28 5.37 -5.46
C PHE A 80 -0.60 4.45 -4.44
N LEU A 81 0.41 3.69 -4.87
CA LEU A 81 1.18 2.84 -3.96
C LEU A 81 1.88 3.68 -2.88
N GLY A 82 2.44 4.84 -3.26
CA GLY A 82 3.02 5.78 -2.31
C GLY A 82 2.01 6.32 -1.29
N GLY A 83 0.79 6.63 -1.72
CA GLY A 83 -0.31 7.08 -0.85
C GLY A 83 -0.73 6.00 0.14
N MET A 84 -0.83 4.74 -0.30
CA MET A 84 -1.10 3.59 0.57
C MET A 84 0.00 3.38 1.60
N ILE A 85 1.28 3.50 1.20
CA ILE A 85 2.42 3.42 2.11
C ILE A 85 2.37 4.55 3.14
N PHE A 86 2.16 5.79 2.68
CA PHE A 86 2.11 6.96 3.54
C PHE A 86 0.96 6.84 4.56
N GLN A 87 -0.23 6.45 4.13
CA GLN A 87 -1.35 6.22 5.05
C GLN A 87 -1.00 5.14 6.07
N GLY A 88 -0.47 3.99 5.63
CA GLY A 88 -0.16 2.89 6.53
C GLY A 88 0.90 3.22 7.59
N ILE A 89 1.92 4.02 7.25
CA ILE A 89 2.99 4.40 8.19
C ILE A 89 2.54 5.53 9.13
N PHE A 90 1.84 6.54 8.62
CA PHE A 90 1.51 7.74 9.39
C PHE A 90 0.17 7.68 10.13
N SER A 91 -0.71 6.73 9.78
CA SER A 91 -2.04 6.59 10.42
C SER A 91 -2.12 5.46 11.45
N TYR A 92 -1.16 4.54 11.48
CA TYR A 92 -1.16 3.40 12.42
C TYR A 92 0.09 3.42 13.30
N ASN A 93 -0.07 3.33 14.62
CA ASN A 93 1.05 3.40 15.56
C ASN A 93 1.92 2.13 15.57
N ASP A 94 1.36 1.00 15.18
CA ASP A 94 1.99 -0.32 15.12
C ASP A 94 2.50 -0.66 13.72
N TRP A 95 2.65 0.32 12.82
CA TRP A 95 3.11 0.10 11.44
C TRP A 95 4.41 -0.71 11.35
N HIS A 96 5.26 -0.63 12.39
CA HIS A 96 6.53 -1.34 12.53
C HIS A 96 6.37 -2.79 13.04
N GLN A 97 5.21 -3.16 13.58
CA GLN A 97 4.90 -4.48 14.10
C GLN A 97 4.37 -5.38 12.99
N ILE A 98 5.30 -5.95 12.21
CA ILE A 98 4.99 -6.89 11.12
C ILE A 98 4.86 -8.32 11.67
N LEU A 99 5.59 -8.62 12.74
CA LEU A 99 5.60 -9.93 13.40
C LEU A 99 4.87 -9.80 14.73
N ILE A 100 3.79 -10.55 14.88
CA ILE A 100 3.06 -10.69 16.13
C ILE A 100 3.21 -12.16 16.56
N ARG A 101 3.48 -12.37 17.85
CA ARG A 101 3.62 -13.71 18.43
C ARG A 101 2.32 -14.12 19.10
#